data_AF-A0A3D5AQ87-F1
#
_entry.id   AF-A0A3D5AQ87-F1
#
_cell.length_a   1.000
_cell.length_b   1.000
_cell.length_c   1.000
_cell.angle_alpha   90.00
_cell.angle_beta   90.00
_cell.angle_gamma   90.00
#
_symmetry.space_group_name_H-M   'P 1'
#
loop_
_entity.id
_entity.type
_entity.pdbx_description
1 polymer ?
#
loop_
_entity_poly.entity_id
_entity_poly.type
_entity_poly.pdbx_seq_one_letter_code
_entity_poly.pdbx_strand_id
1 'polypeptide(L)'
;MKKLTIRARLTLLYTALFTSAGAVLLSVTYVLVERQLPKAAGAGFIVKGSVAGDAIPTDLPVEKQEAISAILSQQVDEVRQATLTTLFTQGGVALVLILAAAAAISWLIAGRALQPLQQITDTAARIAHDGRGLHQRIGLDGPQDEVKRLADTFDQMLARLDSSFDGQRRFVANASHELRTPLALNRALIELAITRTQARSHARSEDHT
;
A
#
# COMPACT_ATOMS: atom_id res chain seq x y z
N MET A 1 24.98 -7.91 0.95
CA MET A 1 24.34 -6.58 0.89
C MET A 1 22.93 -6.70 1.46
N LYS A 2 22.62 -6.00 2.55
CA LYS A 2 21.30 -6.08 3.23
C LYS A 2 20.25 -5.45 2.29
N LYS A 3 19.27 -6.22 1.82
CA LYS A 3 18.22 -5.71 0.91
C LYS A 3 17.29 -4.78 1.71
N LEU A 4 16.94 -3.63 1.13
CA LEU A 4 16.06 -2.64 1.76
C LEU A 4 14.67 -3.23 2.04
N THR A 5 14.14 -2.94 3.24
CA THR A 5 12.77 -3.24 3.64
C THR A 5 11.74 -2.53 2.76
N ILE A 6 10.51 -3.03 2.74
CA ILE A 6 9.43 -2.41 1.95
C ILE A 6 9.13 -1.00 2.47
N ARG A 7 9.20 -0.82 3.80
CA ARG A 7 9.04 0.49 4.44
C ARG A 7 10.12 1.48 3.99
N ALA A 8 11.39 1.07 3.97
CA ALA A 8 12.48 1.95 3.54
C ALA A 8 12.38 2.33 2.05
N ARG A 9 11.95 1.40 1.20
CA ARG A 9 11.73 1.70 -0.23
C ARG A 9 10.57 2.69 -0.42
N LEU A 10 9.45 2.46 0.28
CA LEU A 10 8.30 3.35 0.20
C LEU A 10 8.63 4.73 0.74
N THR A 11 9.30 4.85 1.89
CA THR A 11 9.67 6.15 2.44
C THR A 11 10.61 6.90 1.50
N LEU A 12 11.63 6.23 0.93
CA LEU A 12 12.53 6.86 -0.05
C LEU A 12 11.79 7.33 -1.31
N LEU A 13 10.83 6.55 -1.81
CA LEU A 13 10.02 6.95 -2.97
C LEU A 13 9.11 8.14 -2.65
N TYR A 14 8.44 8.13 -1.50
CA TYR A 14 7.57 9.22 -1.08
C TYR A 14 8.35 10.50 -0.79
N THR A 15 9.51 10.41 -0.13
CA THR A 15 10.35 11.58 0.13
C THR A 15 10.91 12.14 -1.17
N ALA A 16 11.43 11.30 -2.06
CA ALA A 16 11.92 11.75 -3.37
C ALA A 16 10.80 12.42 -4.19
N LEU A 17 9.61 11.82 -4.22
CA LEU A 17 8.46 12.37 -4.91
C LEU A 17 8.04 13.73 -4.30
N PHE A 18 7.90 13.80 -2.98
CA PHE A 18 7.52 15.03 -2.28
C PHE A 18 8.54 16.15 -2.49
N THR A 19 9.83 15.85 -2.35
CA THR A 19 10.91 16.81 -2.60
C THR A 19 10.92 17.27 -4.05
N SER A 20 10.72 16.36 -5.01
CA SER A 20 10.65 16.73 -6.44
C SER A 20 9.45 17.63 -6.73
N ALA A 21 8.26 17.31 -6.20
CA ALA A 21 7.05 18.11 -6.37
C ALA A 21 7.22 19.50 -5.75
N GLY A 22 7.82 19.60 -4.56
CA GLY A 22 8.14 20.87 -3.91
C GLY A 22 9.17 21.70 -4.69
N ALA A 23 10.23 21.08 -5.20
CA ALA A 23 11.25 21.76 -6.01
C ALA A 23 10.68 22.29 -7.34
N VAL A 24 9.81 21.51 -7.99
CA VAL A 24 9.09 21.93 -9.21
C VAL A 24 8.15 23.09 -8.89
N LEU A 25 7.37 23.01 -7.82
CA LEU A 25 6.47 24.08 -7.41
C LEU A 25 7.25 25.39 -7.13
N LEU A 26 8.35 25.31 -6.39
CA LEU A 26 9.22 26.46 -6.12
C LEU A 26 9.82 27.04 -7.41
N SER A 27 10.29 26.19 -8.33
CA SER A 27 10.80 26.65 -9.63
C SER A 27 9.73 27.35 -10.46
N VAL A 28 8.53 26.77 -10.55
CA VAL A 28 7.41 27.37 -11.30
C VAL A 28 7.02 28.70 -10.67
N THR A 29 6.91 28.76 -9.35
CA THR A 29 6.58 29.99 -8.61
C THR A 29 7.66 31.06 -8.82
N TYR A 30 8.93 30.70 -8.73
CA TYR A 30 10.06 31.59 -8.97
C TYR A 30 10.04 32.18 -10.39
N VAL A 31 9.87 31.34 -11.41
CA VAL A 31 9.80 31.77 -12.82
C VAL A 31 8.58 32.67 -13.06
N LEU A 32 7.44 32.38 -12.45
CA LEU A 32 6.24 33.23 -12.55
C LEU A 32 6.48 34.62 -11.96
N VAL A 33 7.12 34.68 -10.79
CA VAL A 33 7.48 35.95 -10.14
C VAL A 33 8.50 36.72 -10.96
N GLU A 34 9.56 36.07 -11.45
CA GLU A 34 10.61 36.71 -12.27
C GLU A 34 10.06 37.28 -13.58
N ARG A 35 9.07 36.62 -14.20
CA ARG A 35 8.38 37.14 -15.39
C ARG A 35 7.50 38.35 -15.11
N GLN A 36 6.98 38.49 -13.90
CA GLN A 36 6.08 39.58 -13.51
C GLN A 36 6.79 40.75 -12.85
N LEU A 37 8.00 40.56 -12.31
CA LEU A 37 8.90 41.66 -12.02
C LEU A 37 9.11 42.39 -13.35
N PRO A 38 8.56 43.61 -13.54
CA PRO A 38 8.89 44.38 -14.72
C PRO A 38 10.41 44.45 -14.73
N LYS A 39 11.05 43.99 -15.82
CA LYS A 39 12.48 44.21 -16.04
C LYS A 39 12.65 45.71 -15.98
N ALA A 40 13.01 46.15 -14.80
CA ALA A 40 13.08 47.51 -14.37
C ALA A 40 14.34 48.13 -14.97
N ALA A 41 14.44 48.10 -16.30
CA ALA A 41 15.18 49.09 -17.02
C ALA A 41 14.72 50.52 -16.62
N GLY A 42 13.51 50.65 -16.03
CA GLY A 42 13.00 51.87 -15.38
C GLY A 42 12.98 51.91 -13.84
N ALA A 43 12.84 50.80 -13.08
CA ALA A 43 12.90 50.91 -11.61
C ALA A 43 14.35 51.05 -11.08
N GLY A 44 15.36 50.69 -11.89
CA GLY A 44 16.73 51.14 -11.67
C GLY A 44 16.85 52.67 -11.74
N PHE A 45 16.04 53.35 -12.57
CA PHE A 45 15.98 54.82 -12.62
C PHE A 45 15.26 55.40 -11.38
N ILE A 46 14.16 54.79 -10.94
CA ILE A 46 13.39 55.23 -9.76
C ILE A 46 14.19 54.99 -8.45
N VAL A 47 14.82 53.83 -8.28
CA VAL A 47 15.63 53.50 -7.09
C VAL A 47 16.96 54.24 -7.10
N LYS A 48 17.61 54.42 -8.26
CA LYS A 48 18.84 55.23 -8.33
C LYS A 48 18.55 56.71 -8.10
N GLY A 49 17.39 57.24 -8.52
CA GLY A 49 16.92 58.57 -8.12
C GLY A 49 16.62 58.67 -6.62
N SER A 50 15.95 57.66 -6.04
CA SER A 50 15.58 57.68 -4.61
C SER A 50 16.73 57.37 -3.65
N VAL A 51 17.77 56.63 -4.07
CA VAL A 51 18.92 56.23 -3.23
C VAL A 51 20.13 57.12 -3.48
N ALA A 52 20.27 57.76 -4.65
CA ALA A 52 21.33 58.75 -4.87
C ALA A 52 21.10 60.06 -4.11
N GLY A 53 19.94 60.25 -3.47
CA GLY A 53 19.62 61.52 -2.82
C GLY A 53 19.47 62.67 -3.83
N ASP A 54 19.32 62.36 -5.12
CA ASP A 54 18.73 63.30 -6.06
C ASP A 54 17.25 63.38 -5.71
N ALA A 55 16.98 64.16 -4.66
CA ALA A 55 15.65 64.58 -4.29
C ALA A 55 14.90 64.98 -5.57
N ILE A 56 13.60 64.65 -5.64
CA ILE A 56 12.68 65.32 -6.55
C ILE A 56 13.09 66.80 -6.52
N PRO A 57 13.45 67.44 -7.65
CA PRO A 57 13.92 68.81 -7.65
C PRO A 57 12.97 69.64 -6.78
N THR A 58 13.41 70.03 -5.58
CA THR A 58 12.56 70.65 -4.55
C THR A 58 12.09 72.04 -4.98
N ASP A 59 12.68 72.52 -6.07
CA ASP A 59 12.37 73.67 -6.92
C ASP A 59 11.11 73.49 -7.79
N LEU A 60 10.48 72.31 -7.82
CA LEU A 60 9.16 72.12 -8.41
C LEU A 60 8.05 72.61 -7.44
N PRO A 61 7.04 73.36 -7.93
CA PRO A 61 5.87 73.75 -7.13
C PRO A 61 5.25 72.56 -6.39
N VAL A 62 4.87 72.73 -5.13
CA VAL A 62 4.31 71.66 -4.25
C VAL A 62 3.17 70.88 -4.94
N GLU A 63 2.35 71.58 -5.74
CA GLU A 63 1.27 71.01 -6.55
C GLU A 63 1.75 69.93 -7.55
N LYS A 64 2.95 70.11 -8.15
CA LYS A 64 3.55 69.11 -9.05
C LYS A 64 4.18 67.96 -8.29
N GLN A 65 4.68 68.17 -7.06
CA GLN A 65 5.22 67.09 -6.23
C GLN A 65 4.11 66.16 -5.71
N GLU A 66 2.95 66.71 -5.33
CA GLU A 66 1.76 65.92 -4.98
C GLU A 66 1.21 65.15 -6.18
N ALA A 67 1.19 65.75 -7.37
CA ALA A 67 0.79 65.05 -8.60
C ALA A 67 1.74 63.89 -8.95
N ILE A 68 3.06 64.07 -8.80
CA ILE A 68 4.06 63.02 -9.08
C ILE A 68 3.96 61.88 -8.07
N SER A 69 3.76 62.17 -6.77
CA SER A 69 3.62 61.13 -5.74
C SER A 69 2.31 60.34 -5.87
N ALA A 70 1.22 60.98 -6.30
CA ALA A 70 -0.06 60.33 -6.60
C ALA A 70 0.01 59.41 -7.84
N ILE A 71 0.71 59.83 -8.90
CA ILE A 71 0.91 58.99 -10.10
C ILE A 71 1.80 57.78 -9.78
N LEU A 72 2.85 57.98 -8.96
CA LEU A 72 3.74 56.89 -8.53
C LEU A 72 3.01 55.86 -7.63
N SER A 73 2.20 56.29 -6.67
CA SER A 73 1.44 55.38 -5.80
C SER A 73 0.36 54.61 -6.57
N GLN A 74 -0.33 55.27 -7.51
CA GLN A 74 -1.34 54.63 -8.35
C GLN A 74 -0.74 53.55 -9.26
N GLN A 75 0.43 53.78 -9.87
CA GLN A 75 1.13 52.76 -10.65
C GLN A 75 1.59 51.58 -9.80
N VAL A 76 2.05 51.82 -8.58
CA VAL A 76 2.48 50.75 -7.66
C VAL A 76 1.30 49.86 -7.26
N ASP A 77 0.13 50.43 -7.00
CA ASP A 77 -1.05 49.66 -6.59
C ASP A 77 -1.66 48.85 -7.75
N GLU A 78 -1.68 49.37 -8.97
CA GLU A 78 -2.13 48.62 -10.16
C GLU A 78 -1.21 47.43 -10.46
N VAL A 79 0.11 47.63 -10.43
CA VAL A 79 1.08 46.53 -10.61
C VAL A 79 0.94 45.51 -9.50
N ARG A 80 0.75 45.95 -8.25
CA ARG A 80 0.58 45.05 -7.09
C ARG A 80 -0.66 44.19 -7.23
N GLN A 81 -1.82 44.77 -7.56
CA GLN A 81 -3.06 43.99 -7.73
C GLN A 81 -2.95 43.00 -8.90
N ALA A 82 -2.46 43.43 -10.07
CA ALA A 82 -2.29 42.55 -11.22
C ALA A 82 -1.32 41.38 -10.93
N THR A 83 -0.24 41.65 -10.17
CA THR A 83 0.73 40.64 -9.75
C THR A 83 0.09 39.62 -8.80
N LEU A 84 -0.65 40.09 -7.79
CA LEU A 84 -1.30 39.20 -6.82
C LEU A 84 -2.36 38.32 -7.49
N THR A 85 -3.22 38.87 -8.35
CA THR A 85 -4.27 38.10 -9.01
C THR A 85 -3.69 37.05 -9.96
N THR A 86 -2.62 37.38 -10.69
CA THR A 86 -1.97 36.45 -11.61
C THR A 86 -1.21 35.36 -10.85
N LEU A 87 -0.52 35.70 -9.76
CA LEU A 87 0.18 34.72 -8.92
C LEU A 87 -0.79 33.73 -8.27
N PHE A 88 -1.91 34.19 -7.73
CA PHE A 88 -2.91 33.30 -7.13
C PHE A 88 -3.57 32.38 -8.16
N THR A 89 -3.94 32.90 -9.33
CA THR A 89 -4.61 32.10 -10.37
C THR A 89 -3.66 31.13 -11.05
N GLN A 90 -2.52 31.61 -11.58
CA GLN A 90 -1.56 30.75 -12.27
C GLN A 90 -0.80 29.82 -11.31
N GLY A 91 -0.41 30.34 -10.13
CA GLY A 91 0.20 29.53 -9.08
C GLY A 91 -0.77 28.49 -8.52
N GLY A 92 -2.04 28.84 -8.36
CA GLY A 92 -3.10 27.91 -7.96
C GLY A 92 -3.29 26.78 -8.97
N VAL A 93 -3.36 27.09 -10.27
CA VAL A 93 -3.45 26.07 -11.34
C VAL A 93 -2.22 25.16 -11.34
N ALA A 94 -1.01 25.73 -11.26
CA ALA A 94 0.23 24.96 -11.20
C ALA A 94 0.26 24.03 -9.98
N LEU A 95 -0.14 24.52 -8.80
CA LEU A 95 -0.23 23.74 -7.58
C LEU A 95 -1.20 22.57 -7.74
N VAL A 96 -2.41 22.81 -8.25
CA VAL A 96 -3.41 21.76 -8.47
C VAL A 96 -2.89 20.69 -9.42
N LEU A 97 -2.24 21.07 -10.53
CA LEU A 97 -1.67 20.13 -11.48
C LEU A 97 -0.55 19.28 -10.86
N ILE A 98 0.36 19.89 -10.09
CA ILE A 98 1.45 19.18 -9.41
C ILE A 98 0.88 18.23 -8.35
N LEU A 99 -0.11 18.67 -7.56
CA LEU A 99 -0.76 17.82 -6.56
C LEU A 99 -1.49 16.64 -7.21
N ALA A 100 -2.21 16.86 -8.31
CA ALA A 100 -2.89 15.81 -9.04
C ALA A 100 -1.89 14.78 -9.60
N ALA A 101 -0.77 15.25 -10.18
CA ALA A 101 0.29 14.37 -10.68
C ALA A 101 0.96 13.58 -9.53
N ALA A 102 1.29 14.25 -8.42
CA ALA A 102 1.88 13.60 -7.25
C ALA A 102 0.93 12.55 -6.64
N ALA A 103 -0.37 12.84 -6.58
CA ALA A 103 -1.40 11.91 -6.12
C ALA A 103 -1.50 10.69 -7.04
N ALA A 104 -1.53 10.89 -8.37
CA ALA A 104 -1.57 9.80 -9.34
C ALA A 104 -0.33 8.90 -9.25
N ILE A 105 0.86 9.49 -9.15
CA ILE A 105 2.12 8.73 -8.99
C ILE A 105 2.13 7.97 -7.67
N SER A 106 1.71 8.62 -6.57
CA SER A 106 1.61 8.00 -5.24
C SER A 106 0.66 6.81 -5.24
N TRP A 107 -0.49 6.93 -5.91
CA TRP A 107 -1.47 5.86 -6.06
C TRP A 107 -0.89 4.66 -6.81
N LEU A 108 -0.18 4.90 -7.92
CA LEU A 108 0.47 3.85 -8.69
C LEU A 108 1.56 3.13 -7.90
N ILE A 109 2.38 3.86 -7.15
CA ILE A 109 3.43 3.29 -6.28
C ILE A 109 2.79 2.43 -5.19
N ALA A 110 1.76 2.94 -4.52
CA ALA A 110 1.03 2.20 -3.48
C ALA A 110 0.42 0.91 -4.04
N GLY A 111 -0.27 0.98 -5.18
CA GLY A 111 -0.85 -0.18 -5.85
C GLY A 111 0.18 -1.27 -6.14
N ARG A 112 1.36 -0.89 -6.65
CA ARG A 112 2.46 -1.84 -6.89
C ARG A 112 3.04 -2.43 -5.61
N ALA A 113 3.17 -1.63 -4.55
CA ALA A 113 3.70 -2.09 -3.27
C ALA A 113 2.74 -3.05 -2.55
N LEU A 114 1.43 -2.91 -2.76
CA LEU A 114 0.41 -3.77 -2.15
C LEU A 114 0.06 -5.01 -3.00
N GLN A 115 0.41 -5.05 -4.28
CA GLN A 115 0.13 -6.18 -5.16
C GLN A 115 0.55 -7.55 -4.59
N PRO A 116 1.72 -7.72 -3.93
CA PRO A 116 2.09 -9.00 -3.34
C PRO A 116 1.16 -9.46 -2.21
N LEU A 117 0.55 -8.53 -1.46
CA LEU A 117 -0.42 -8.88 -0.41
C LEU A 117 -1.70 -9.48 -1.00
N GLN A 118 -2.12 -9.01 -2.18
CA GLN A 118 -3.25 -9.60 -2.90
C GLN A 118 -2.92 -11.02 -3.34
N GLN A 119 -1.71 -11.27 -3.86
CA GLN A 119 -1.27 -12.62 -4.23
C GLN A 119 -1.27 -13.60 -3.04
N ILE A 120 -0.79 -13.16 -1.88
CA ILE A 120 -0.84 -13.93 -0.62
C ILE A 120 -2.29 -14.25 -0.27
N THR A 121 -3.16 -13.23 -0.28
CA THR A 121 -4.58 -13.35 0.09
C THR A 121 -5.32 -14.31 -0.85
N ASP A 122 -5.16 -14.14 -2.16
CA ASP A 122 -5.80 -14.97 -3.17
C ASP A 122 -5.34 -16.42 -3.08
N THR A 123 -4.04 -16.64 -2.85
CA THR A 123 -3.49 -18.00 -2.71
C THR A 123 -3.97 -18.66 -1.43
N ALA A 124 -3.98 -17.94 -0.31
CA ALA A 124 -4.53 -18.43 0.94
C ALA A 124 -6.03 -18.75 0.83
N ALA A 125 -6.81 -17.91 0.15
CA ALA A 125 -8.24 -18.13 -0.08
C ALA A 125 -8.48 -19.40 -0.92
N ARG A 126 -7.70 -19.62 -1.98
CA ARG A 126 -7.75 -20.86 -2.80
C ARG A 126 -7.42 -22.10 -1.95
N ILE A 127 -6.34 -22.06 -1.18
CA ILE A 127 -5.94 -23.16 -0.29
C ILE A 127 -7.05 -23.49 0.72
N ALA A 128 -7.69 -22.48 1.28
CA ALA A 128 -8.79 -22.65 2.23
C ALA A 128 -10.04 -23.27 1.58
N HIS A 129 -10.35 -22.93 0.33
CA HIS A 129 -11.53 -23.42 -0.37
C HIS A 129 -11.39 -24.88 -0.84
N ASP A 130 -10.22 -25.26 -1.34
CA ASP A 130 -10.03 -26.57 -1.98
C ASP A 130 -9.97 -27.74 -0.98
N GLY A 131 -9.77 -27.47 0.32
CA GLY A 131 -9.83 -28.44 1.43
C GLY A 131 -8.76 -29.54 1.43
N ARG A 132 -8.13 -29.81 0.28
CA ARG A 132 -7.00 -30.73 0.04
C ARG A 132 -5.70 -29.98 -0.27
N GLY A 133 -5.76 -28.65 -0.33
CA GLY A 133 -4.67 -27.78 -0.77
C GLY A 133 -3.58 -27.50 0.26
N LEU A 134 -3.55 -28.19 1.42
CA LEU A 134 -2.56 -27.91 2.46
C LEU A 134 -1.12 -28.21 2.06
N HIS A 135 -0.89 -28.92 0.96
CA HIS A 135 0.44 -29.13 0.38
C HIS A 135 0.88 -27.93 -0.48
N GLN A 136 -0.06 -27.11 -0.92
CA GLN A 136 0.24 -25.90 -1.67
C GLN A 136 0.82 -24.85 -0.73
N ARG A 137 1.77 -24.08 -1.25
CA ARG A 137 2.47 -23.01 -0.54
C ARG A 137 2.21 -21.71 -1.28
N ILE A 138 2.26 -20.62 -0.53
CA ILE A 138 2.17 -19.26 -1.08
C ILE A 138 3.38 -19.01 -1.97
N GLY A 139 4.59 -19.40 -1.54
CA GLY A 139 5.77 -19.41 -2.39
C GLY A 139 6.09 -18.03 -2.99
N LEU A 140 5.93 -16.96 -2.19
CA LEU A 140 6.09 -15.60 -2.70
C LEU A 140 7.52 -15.34 -3.16
N ASP A 141 7.70 -15.08 -4.45
CA ASP A 141 8.98 -14.68 -5.03
C ASP A 141 9.33 -13.22 -4.74
N GLY A 142 10.64 -12.92 -4.71
CA GLY A 142 11.12 -11.55 -4.60
C GLY A 142 12.08 -11.27 -3.44
N PRO A 143 12.26 -9.99 -3.09
CA PRO A 143 13.19 -9.55 -2.05
C PRO A 143 12.85 -10.11 -0.67
N GLN A 144 13.87 -10.27 0.17
CA GLN A 144 13.74 -10.62 1.60
C GLN A 144 13.26 -9.41 2.40
N ASP A 145 12.00 -9.00 2.19
CA ASP A 145 11.34 -7.91 2.89
C ASP A 145 10.27 -8.43 3.87
N GLU A 146 9.55 -7.50 4.51
CA GLU A 146 8.50 -7.82 5.48
C GLU A 146 7.35 -8.63 4.88
N VAL A 147 7.04 -8.44 3.60
CA VAL A 147 5.94 -9.14 2.93
C VAL A 147 6.35 -10.57 2.60
N LYS A 148 7.58 -10.80 2.11
CA LYS A 148 8.11 -12.16 1.94
C LYS A 148 8.20 -12.90 3.27
N ARG A 149 8.67 -12.23 4.33
CA ARG A 149 8.71 -12.82 5.68
C ARG A 149 7.32 -13.24 6.18
N LEU A 150 6.29 -12.46 5.87
CA LEU A 150 4.90 -12.81 6.19
C LEU A 150 4.46 -14.06 5.42
N ALA A 151 4.72 -14.11 4.11
CA ALA A 151 4.41 -15.28 3.28
C ALA A 151 5.12 -16.56 3.80
N ASP A 152 6.42 -16.47 4.10
CA ASP A 152 7.20 -17.58 4.64
C ASP A 152 6.64 -18.07 5.99
N THR A 153 6.13 -17.16 6.84
CA THR A 153 5.50 -17.51 8.12
C THR A 153 4.18 -18.24 7.90
N PHE A 154 3.37 -17.79 6.93
CA PHE A 154 2.14 -18.49 6.54
C PHE A 154 2.44 -19.90 6.01
N ASP A 155 3.46 -20.06 5.18
CA ASP A 155 3.88 -21.35 4.65
C ASP A 155 4.31 -22.32 5.77
N GLN A 156 4.97 -21.82 6.82
CA GLN A 156 5.29 -22.63 8.00
C GLN A 156 4.05 -23.06 8.78
N MET A 157 3.05 -22.17 8.93
CA MET A 157 1.79 -22.53 9.59
C MET A 157 1.03 -23.60 8.79
N LEU A 158 0.97 -23.47 7.47
CA LEU A 158 0.35 -24.47 6.58
C LEU A 158 1.06 -25.82 6.69
N ALA A 159 2.40 -25.84 6.72
CA ALA A 159 3.17 -27.07 6.90
C ALA A 159 2.88 -27.77 8.24
N ARG A 160 2.76 -27.00 9.32
CA ARG A 160 2.39 -27.57 10.63
C ARG A 160 0.98 -28.14 10.64
N LEU A 161 0.03 -27.44 10.03
CA LEU A 161 -1.36 -27.90 9.93
C LEU A 161 -1.46 -29.20 9.11
N ASP A 162 -0.76 -29.27 7.98
CA ASP A 162 -0.66 -30.46 7.14
C ASP A 162 -0.12 -31.67 7.91
N SER A 163 0.98 -31.48 8.64
CA SER A 163 1.57 -32.54 9.47
C SER A 163 0.63 -33.03 10.59
N SER A 164 -0.20 -32.14 11.14
CA SER A 164 -1.16 -32.47 12.20
C SER A 164 -2.32 -33.29 11.67
N PHE A 165 -2.84 -32.91 10.48
CA PHE A 165 -3.91 -33.67 9.82
C PHE A 165 -3.44 -35.05 9.37
N ASP A 166 -2.23 -35.17 8.82
CA ASP A 166 -1.68 -36.47 8.43
C ASP A 166 -1.52 -37.40 9.64
N GLY A 167 -1.05 -36.87 10.77
CA GLY A 167 -1.01 -37.60 12.05
C GLY A 167 -2.40 -38.07 12.51
N GLN A 168 -3.40 -37.18 12.48
CA GLN A 168 -4.78 -37.54 12.84
C GLN A 168 -5.35 -38.62 11.91
N ARG A 169 -5.08 -38.54 10.61
CA ARG A 169 -5.55 -39.51 9.61
C ARG A 169 -4.95 -40.90 9.86
N ARG A 170 -3.65 -40.97 10.12
CA ARG A 170 -2.95 -42.22 10.47
C ARG A 170 -3.46 -42.80 11.79
N PHE A 171 -3.72 -41.97 12.80
CA PHE A 171 -4.29 -42.42 14.07
C PHE A 171 -5.69 -43.04 13.89
N VAL A 172 -6.58 -42.36 13.18
CA VAL A 172 -7.95 -42.87 12.90
C VAL A 172 -7.91 -44.17 12.10
N ALA A 173 -7.03 -44.26 11.10
CA ALA A 173 -6.84 -45.47 10.32
C ALA A 173 -6.39 -46.64 11.20
N ASN A 174 -5.35 -46.43 12.02
CA ASN A 174 -4.84 -47.46 12.94
C ASN A 174 -5.92 -47.88 13.95
N ALA A 175 -6.62 -46.93 14.58
CA ALA A 175 -7.70 -47.23 15.51
C ALA A 175 -8.81 -48.06 14.85
N SER A 176 -9.17 -47.75 13.60
CA SER A 176 -10.17 -48.51 12.83
C SER A 176 -9.71 -49.95 12.56
N HIS A 177 -8.41 -50.16 12.30
CA HIS A 177 -7.84 -51.49 12.11
C HIS A 177 -7.78 -52.28 13.42
N GLU A 178 -7.30 -51.66 14.50
CA GLU A 178 -7.20 -52.28 15.82
C GLU A 178 -8.57 -52.66 16.41
N LEU A 179 -9.64 -51.93 16.07
CA LEU A 179 -11.00 -52.27 16.50
C LEU A 179 -11.68 -53.31 15.61
N ARG A 180 -11.33 -53.40 14.31
CA ARG A 180 -11.92 -54.37 13.39
C ARG A 180 -11.58 -55.81 13.78
N THR A 181 -10.33 -56.04 14.20
CA THR A 181 -9.82 -57.36 14.60
C THR A 181 -10.59 -57.96 15.80
N PRO A 182 -10.73 -57.30 16.96
CA PRO A 182 -11.49 -57.82 18.09
C PRO A 182 -12.99 -57.92 17.80
N LEU A 183 -13.55 -57.03 16.98
CA LEU A 183 -14.96 -57.11 16.58
C LEU A 183 -15.23 -58.36 15.71
N ALA A 184 -14.34 -58.66 14.77
CA ALA A 184 -14.42 -59.88 13.96
C ALA A 184 -14.29 -61.14 14.83
N LEU A 185 -13.39 -61.13 15.82
CA LEU A 185 -13.23 -62.23 16.77
C LEU A 185 -14.49 -62.45 17.61
N ASN A 186 -15.06 -61.38 18.20
CA ASN A 186 -16.30 -61.47 18.97
C ASN A 186 -17.45 -62.00 18.11
N ARG A 187 -17.55 -61.57 16.85
CA ARG A 187 -18.55 -62.08 15.91
C ARG A 187 -18.37 -63.56 15.64
N ALA A 188 -17.15 -64.01 15.37
CA ALA A 188 -16.84 -65.43 15.14
C ALA A 188 -17.16 -66.30 16.37
N LEU A 189 -16.89 -65.81 17.59
CA LEU A 189 -17.22 -66.52 18.83
C LEU A 189 -18.74 -66.66 19.04
N ILE A 190 -19.51 -65.60 18.76
CA ILE A 190 -20.99 -65.65 18.82
C ILE A 190 -21.54 -66.63 17.79
N GLU A 191 -21.03 -66.58 16.57
CA GLU A 191 -21.46 -67.46 15.47
C GLU A 191 -21.18 -68.93 15.81
N LEU A 192 -20.00 -69.25 16.36
CA LEU A 192 -19.65 -70.58 16.84
C LEU A 192 -20.56 -71.06 17.98
N ALA A 193 -20.91 -70.18 18.92
CA ALA A 193 -21.81 -70.51 20.02
C ALA A 193 -23.22 -70.85 19.52
N ILE A 194 -23.73 -70.10 18.53
CA ILE A 194 -25.03 -70.37 17.88
C ILE A 194 -24.99 -71.71 17.15
N THR A 195 -23.97 -71.96 16.32
CA THR A 195 -23.83 -73.23 15.57
C THR A 195 -23.75 -74.44 16.51
N ARG A 196 -22.98 -74.36 17.61
CA ARG A 196 -22.92 -75.44 18.62
C ARG A 196 -24.28 -75.69 19.28
N THR A 197 -25.05 -74.64 19.55
CA THR A 197 -26.37 -74.77 20.18
C THR A 197 -27.35 -75.45 19.23
N GLN A 198 -27.35 -75.07 17.95
CA GLN A 198 -28.17 -75.70 16.91
C GLN A 198 -27.82 -77.17 16.67
N ALA A 199 -26.52 -77.50 16.64
CA ALA A 199 -26.06 -78.89 16.52
C ALA A 199 -26.54 -79.76 17.69
N ARG A 200 -26.49 -79.22 18.92
CA ARG A 200 -27.00 -79.91 20.12
C ARG A 200 -28.52 -80.10 20.10
N SER A 201 -29.30 -79.14 19.61
CA SER A 201 -30.76 -79.29 19.50
C SER A 201 -31.15 -80.32 18.46
N HIS A 202 -30.45 -80.39 17.32
CA HIS A 202 -30.69 -81.41 16.28
C HIS A 202 -30.38 -82.83 16.76
N ALA A 203 -29.25 -83.03 17.45
CA ALA A 203 -28.91 -84.34 18.01
C ALA A 203 -29.93 -84.82 19.05
N ARG A 204 -30.58 -83.90 19.77
CA ARG A 204 -31.62 -84.23 20.76
C ARG A 204 -33.00 -84.50 20.14
N SER A 205 -33.26 -84.04 18.92
CA SER A 205 -34.49 -84.36 18.19
C SER A 205 -34.44 -85.70 17.47
N GLU A 206 -33.25 -86.18 17.07
CA GLU A 206 -33.08 -87.51 16.43
C GLU A 206 -33.15 -88.68 17.43
N ASP A 207 -32.84 -88.45 18.71
CA ASP A 207 -32.90 -89.47 19.77
C ASP A 207 -34.33 -89.73 20.30
N HIS A 208 -35.32 -88.97 19.81
CA HIS A 208 -36.73 -89.02 20.26
C HIS A 208 -37.72 -89.53 19.21
N THR A 209 -37.25 -90.08 18.09
CA THR A 209 -38.05 -90.79 17.08
C THR A 209 -37.66 -92.26 17.03
#